data_AF-A0A4Q2XC97-F1
#
_entry.id   AF-A0A4Q2XC97-F1
#
_cell.length_a   1.000
_cell.length_b   1.000
_cell.length_c   1.000
_cell.angle_alpha   90.00
_cell.angle_beta   90.00
_cell.angle_gamma   90.00
#
_symmetry.space_group_name_H-M   'P 1'
#
loop_
_entity.id
_entity.type
_entity.pdbx_description
1 polymer ?
#
loop_
_entity_poly.entity_id
_entity_poly.type
_entity_poly.pdbx_seq_one_letter_code
_entity_poly.pdbx_strand_id
1 'polypeptide(L)'
;MKASVILTVFVLAIAGWFGWRGHVRVDAARQEQEVLEKQAAAIGLSAGDSSAPPSPRKVREPEVEPKALFAWMANHDGAPDMKKLGHDLSRLDEKGMEIFVREILASEKLKDGDRGKFVMFLMDTPLSESPGTVFLLFEKFTEAGGKLDHRSVCEFIPPALARWASRDPHKALDWVKSRVGKYPDYVTSAAKCGMLTSVAGSDPAWAFREIGALGIGEPLDAMRAIMRAGDTREQRLSVLAALRAHVATLPDERVKNESWRAAIGSLAASTVSGGEASARQWIASAGFSPMEADAFAAGIAKSTLRSPDETGRWIAFLADAGGETFPTQPVREMMENWTKDDYRAAGQWLTTAKDDRAKETAVRAYAETVAKYDPATAEQWALTLPAGEARTATFSRIHSDWPENDAAGKAGFAERHGFR
;
A
#
# COMPACT_ATOMS: atom_id res chain seq x y z
N MET A 1 31.06 -15.78 36.82
CA MET A 1 31.62 -15.85 35.44
C MET A 1 30.75 -16.60 34.43
N LYS A 2 29.98 -17.65 34.78
CA LYS A 2 29.14 -18.40 33.82
C LYS A 2 27.85 -17.69 33.38
N ALA A 3 27.22 -16.89 34.27
CA ALA A 3 26.00 -16.13 33.94
C ALA A 3 26.21 -14.96 32.96
N SER A 4 27.45 -14.44 32.86
CA SER A 4 27.80 -13.35 31.92
C SER A 4 27.84 -13.81 30.47
N VAL A 5 28.01 -15.11 30.22
CA VAL A 5 28.10 -15.66 28.87
C VAL A 5 26.71 -15.83 28.26
N ILE A 6 25.68 -16.08 29.06
CA ILE A 6 24.33 -16.43 28.59
C ILE A 6 23.59 -15.20 28.05
N LEU A 7 23.71 -14.04 28.69
CA LEU A 7 23.12 -12.79 28.17
C LEU A 7 23.88 -12.28 26.94
N THR A 8 25.19 -12.51 26.87
CA THR A 8 26.01 -12.23 25.68
C THR A 8 25.71 -13.20 24.55
N VAL A 9 25.39 -14.48 24.82
CA VAL A 9 24.86 -15.43 23.84
C VAL A 9 23.47 -15.01 23.37
N PHE A 10 22.64 -14.42 24.25
CA PHE A 10 21.38 -13.76 23.89
C PHE A 10 21.60 -12.63 22.86
N VAL A 11 22.54 -11.71 23.13
CA VAL A 11 22.90 -10.59 22.24
C VAL A 11 23.64 -11.04 20.96
N LEU A 12 24.39 -12.13 20.99
CA LEU A 12 25.08 -12.70 19.82
C LEU A 12 24.13 -13.53 18.94
N ALA A 13 23.16 -14.23 19.53
CA ALA A 13 22.07 -14.85 18.79
C ALA A 13 21.20 -13.79 18.10
N ILE A 14 21.02 -12.62 18.73
CA ILE A 14 20.38 -11.44 18.13
C ILE A 14 21.11 -11.00 16.85
N ALA A 15 22.44 -11.02 16.79
CA ALA A 15 23.20 -10.61 15.59
C ALA A 15 23.10 -11.62 14.41
N GLY A 16 22.95 -12.92 14.70
CA GLY A 16 22.79 -13.96 13.67
C GLY A 16 21.36 -14.12 13.14
N TRP A 17 20.36 -13.75 13.94
CA TRP A 17 18.94 -13.98 13.65
C TRP A 17 18.32 -12.95 12.68
N PHE A 18 18.80 -11.71 12.69
CA PHE A 18 18.32 -10.64 11.79
C PHE A 18 18.57 -10.94 10.29
N GLY A 19 19.44 -11.89 9.95
CA GLY A 19 19.81 -12.20 8.57
C GLY A 19 18.89 -13.16 7.80
N TRP A 20 17.93 -13.86 8.44
CA TRP A 20 17.40 -15.08 7.81
C TRP A 20 15.87 -15.27 7.71
N ARG A 21 15.02 -14.39 8.27
CA ARG A 21 13.62 -14.77 8.56
C ARG A 21 12.50 -14.07 7.80
N GLY A 22 12.66 -13.90 6.48
CA GLY A 22 11.59 -13.41 5.59
C GLY A 22 10.60 -14.46 5.06
N HIS A 23 10.94 -15.76 4.99
CA HIS A 23 10.14 -16.70 4.16
C HIS A 23 9.78 -18.07 4.75
N VAL A 24 10.38 -18.55 5.84
CA VAL A 24 10.26 -19.99 6.21
C VAL A 24 9.10 -20.33 7.16
N ARG A 25 8.44 -19.33 7.77
CA ARG A 25 7.45 -19.59 8.84
C ARG A 25 6.04 -19.95 8.36
N VAL A 26 5.62 -19.50 7.17
CA VAL A 26 4.25 -19.72 6.69
C VAL A 26 4.06 -21.16 6.20
N ASP A 27 5.07 -21.73 5.54
CA ASP A 27 4.99 -23.09 5.01
C ASP A 27 5.08 -24.15 6.11
N ALA A 28 5.88 -23.90 7.16
CA ALA A 28 5.98 -24.77 8.32
C ALA A 28 4.65 -24.86 9.10
N ALA A 29 3.94 -23.73 9.26
CA ALA A 29 2.65 -23.70 9.94
C ALA A 29 1.53 -24.44 9.17
N ARG A 30 1.55 -24.35 7.83
CA ARG A 30 0.59 -25.10 6.98
C ARG A 30 0.81 -26.60 7.04
N GLN A 31 2.07 -27.05 7.03
CA GLN A 31 2.40 -28.47 7.16
C GLN A 31 1.99 -29.04 8.53
N GLU A 32 2.16 -28.26 9.60
CA GLU A 32 1.78 -28.69 10.95
C GLU A 32 0.25 -28.83 11.09
N GLN A 33 -0.52 -27.94 10.47
CA GLN A 33 -1.98 -28.03 10.43
C GLN A 33 -2.47 -29.28 9.67
N GLU A 34 -1.89 -29.58 8.51
CA GLU A 34 -2.26 -30.78 7.72
C GLU A 34 -1.96 -32.09 8.45
N VAL A 35 -0.88 -32.12 9.25
CA VAL A 35 -0.53 -33.30 10.07
C VAL A 35 -1.54 -33.48 11.21
N LEU A 36 -1.93 -32.38 11.87
CA LEU A 36 -2.91 -32.41 12.96
C LEU A 36 -4.30 -32.81 12.46
N GLU A 37 -4.71 -32.34 11.28
CA GLU A 37 -5.99 -32.74 10.65
C GLU A 37 -6.01 -34.23 10.28
N LYS A 38 -4.90 -34.77 9.76
CA LYS A 38 -4.75 -36.21 9.49
C LYS A 38 -4.75 -37.06 10.77
N GLN A 39 -4.12 -36.57 11.83
CA GLN A 39 -4.12 -37.24 13.14
C GLN A 39 -5.51 -37.23 13.78
N ALA A 40 -6.25 -36.12 13.68
CA ALA A 40 -7.63 -36.02 14.16
C ALA A 40 -8.58 -36.96 13.42
N ALA A 41 -8.44 -37.08 12.10
CA ALA A 41 -9.20 -38.03 11.29
C ALA A 41 -8.89 -39.50 11.66
N ALA A 42 -7.63 -39.81 11.98
CA ALA A 42 -7.20 -41.17 12.36
C ALA A 42 -7.78 -41.65 13.71
N ILE A 43 -8.18 -40.72 14.59
CA ILE A 43 -8.82 -41.03 15.88
C ILE A 43 -10.35 -40.85 15.86
N GLY A 44 -10.94 -40.71 14.66
CA GLY A 44 -12.40 -40.67 14.48
C GLY A 44 -13.07 -39.36 14.88
N LEU A 45 -12.30 -38.28 15.09
CA LEU A 45 -12.85 -36.94 15.34
C LEU A 45 -13.24 -36.30 14.01
N SER A 46 -14.53 -36.38 13.67
CA SER A 46 -15.14 -35.58 12.61
C SER A 46 -15.42 -34.16 13.13
N ALA A 47 -15.18 -33.16 12.29
CA ALA A 47 -15.55 -31.76 12.53
C ALA A 47 -17.08 -31.59 12.48
N GLY A 48 -17.78 -32.07 13.51
CA GLY A 48 -19.23 -32.03 13.53
C GLY A 48 -19.82 -32.87 14.64
N ASP A 49 -19.50 -32.56 15.90
CA ASP A 49 -20.40 -32.80 17.04
C ASP A 49 -19.90 -32.00 18.26
N SER A 50 -20.40 -30.76 18.39
CA SER A 50 -20.20 -29.95 19.60
C SER A 50 -21.28 -30.28 20.63
N SER A 51 -21.01 -31.25 21.48
CA SER A 51 -21.56 -31.24 22.85
C SER A 51 -20.42 -30.85 23.79
N ALA A 52 -20.29 -29.53 23.99
CA ALA A 52 -19.26 -28.98 24.87
C ALA A 52 -19.51 -29.45 26.33
N PRO A 53 -18.54 -30.07 27.01
CA PRO A 53 -18.64 -30.30 28.45
C PRO A 53 -18.70 -28.95 29.18
N PRO A 54 -19.35 -28.88 30.36
CA PRO A 54 -19.50 -27.64 31.11
C PRO A 54 -18.12 -27.02 31.36
N SER A 55 -17.96 -25.74 31.01
CA SER A 55 -16.71 -25.01 31.14
C SER A 55 -16.14 -25.16 32.55
N PRO A 56 -14.88 -25.58 32.72
CA PRO A 56 -14.26 -25.53 34.03
C PRO A 56 -14.31 -24.08 34.51
N ARG A 57 -14.76 -23.88 35.77
CA ARG A 57 -14.71 -22.59 36.46
C ARG A 57 -13.36 -21.92 36.15
N LYS A 58 -13.38 -20.68 35.63
CA LYS A 58 -12.18 -19.85 35.43
C LYS A 58 -11.36 -19.88 36.72
N VAL A 59 -10.32 -20.71 36.75
CA VAL A 59 -9.28 -20.64 37.75
C VAL A 59 -8.62 -19.29 37.51
N ARG A 60 -8.73 -18.40 38.50
CA ARG A 60 -8.12 -17.07 38.42
C ARG A 60 -6.61 -17.31 38.42
N GLU A 61 -5.99 -17.20 37.25
CA GLU A 61 -4.54 -17.33 37.14
C GLU A 61 -3.86 -16.32 38.07
N PRO A 62 -2.76 -16.69 38.74
CA PRO A 62 -2.08 -15.81 39.67
C PRO A 62 -1.61 -14.52 38.98
N GLU A 63 -1.63 -13.41 39.72
CA GLU A 63 -1.14 -12.11 39.26
C GLU A 63 0.35 -12.21 38.88
N VAL A 64 0.74 -11.57 37.77
CA VAL A 64 2.11 -11.62 37.26
C VAL A 64 2.93 -10.57 38.01
N GLU A 65 3.82 -11.01 38.89
CA GLU A 65 4.76 -10.13 39.60
C GLU A 65 5.87 -9.61 38.66
N PRO A 66 5.93 -8.30 38.34
CA PRO A 66 6.81 -7.78 37.29
C PRO A 66 8.30 -8.00 37.58
N LYS A 67 8.70 -7.84 38.84
CA LYS A 67 10.09 -8.09 39.27
C LYS A 67 10.47 -9.56 39.18
N ALA A 68 9.55 -10.43 39.59
CA ALA A 68 9.74 -11.87 39.49
C ALA A 68 9.82 -12.32 38.03
N LEU A 69 9.02 -11.73 37.14
CA LEU A 69 9.07 -11.99 35.70
C LEU A 69 10.43 -11.57 35.11
N PHE A 70 10.93 -10.38 35.43
CA PHE A 70 12.26 -9.95 34.99
C PHE A 70 13.36 -10.85 35.56
N ALA A 71 13.32 -11.14 36.86
CA ALA A 71 14.32 -11.99 37.52
C ALA A 71 14.30 -13.43 36.95
N TRP A 72 13.11 -13.98 36.69
CA TRP A 72 12.96 -15.28 36.05
C TRP A 72 13.60 -15.28 34.67
N MET A 73 13.34 -14.25 33.86
CA MET A 73 13.92 -14.12 32.53
C MET A 73 15.44 -13.92 32.56
N ALA A 74 15.93 -13.04 33.44
CA ALA A 74 17.33 -12.69 33.56
C ALA A 74 18.20 -13.79 34.20
N ASN A 75 17.57 -14.80 34.82
CA ASN A 75 18.22 -15.94 35.46
C ASN A 75 17.76 -17.28 34.88
N HIS A 76 17.03 -17.29 33.75
CA HIS A 76 16.57 -18.54 33.15
C HIS A 76 17.76 -19.32 32.57
N ASP A 77 17.86 -20.60 32.90
CA ASP A 77 18.83 -21.50 32.29
C ASP A 77 18.29 -22.00 30.94
N GLY A 78 18.93 -21.60 29.84
CA GLY A 78 18.54 -21.97 28.48
C GLY A 78 17.70 -20.91 27.75
N ALA A 79 17.20 -21.26 26.55
CA ALA A 79 16.34 -20.36 25.79
C ALA A 79 14.93 -20.31 26.42
N PRO A 80 14.45 -19.15 26.90
CA PRO A 80 13.16 -19.07 27.57
C PRO A 80 12.00 -19.31 26.59
N ASP A 81 10.91 -19.85 27.11
CA ASP A 81 9.67 -19.99 26.36
C ASP A 81 9.12 -18.61 25.98
N MET A 82 9.26 -18.26 24.70
CA MET A 82 8.86 -16.96 24.16
C MET A 82 7.34 -16.77 24.16
N LYS A 83 6.55 -17.86 24.04
CA LYS A 83 5.09 -17.76 24.10
C LYS A 83 4.66 -17.45 25.52
N LYS A 84 5.22 -18.14 26.50
CA LYS A 84 4.95 -17.87 27.91
C LYS A 84 5.37 -16.45 28.30
N LEU A 85 6.58 -16.04 27.90
CA LEU A 85 7.06 -14.69 28.19
C LEU A 85 6.16 -13.61 27.57
N GLY A 86 5.76 -13.78 26.31
CA GLY A 86 4.81 -12.90 25.64
C GLY A 86 3.47 -12.82 26.36
N HIS A 87 2.93 -13.97 26.74
CA HIS A 87 1.68 -14.07 27.51
C HIS A 87 1.79 -13.32 28.85
N ASP A 88 2.82 -13.59 29.65
CA ASP A 88 2.97 -12.98 30.97
C ASP A 88 3.23 -11.47 30.88
N LEU A 89 4.01 -11.01 29.90
CA LEU A 89 4.20 -9.57 29.64
C LEU A 89 2.90 -8.89 29.20
N SER A 90 2.06 -9.56 28.39
CA SER A 90 0.79 -9.00 27.91
C SER A 90 -0.24 -8.77 29.01
N ARG A 91 -0.05 -9.44 30.16
CA ARG A 91 -0.90 -9.31 31.36
C ARG A 91 -0.46 -8.20 32.31
N LEU A 92 0.72 -7.60 32.08
CA LEU A 92 1.16 -6.46 32.87
C LEU A 92 0.30 -5.23 32.52
N ASP A 93 -0.22 -4.57 33.55
CA ASP A 93 -0.83 -3.26 33.42
C ASP A 93 0.23 -2.16 33.31
N GLU A 94 -0.20 -0.90 33.23
CA GLU A 94 0.70 0.24 33.08
C GLU A 94 1.76 0.32 34.19
N LYS A 95 1.35 0.09 35.45
CA LYS A 95 2.24 0.14 36.62
C LYS A 95 3.19 -1.05 36.64
N GLY A 96 2.70 -2.24 36.31
CA GLY A 96 3.51 -3.44 36.18
C GLY A 96 4.58 -3.29 35.11
N MET A 97 4.22 -2.74 33.95
CA MET A 97 5.18 -2.46 32.87
C MET A 97 6.22 -1.41 33.28
N GLU A 98 5.84 -0.37 34.01
CA GLU A 98 6.77 0.62 34.55
C GLU A 98 7.82 -0.02 35.48
N ILE A 99 7.37 -0.89 36.40
CA ILE A 99 8.26 -1.64 37.29
C ILE A 99 9.20 -2.54 36.47
N PHE A 100 8.65 -3.28 35.50
CA PHE A 100 9.42 -4.16 34.64
C PHE A 100 10.52 -3.41 33.85
N VAL A 101 10.19 -2.26 33.26
CA VAL A 101 11.15 -1.39 32.58
C VAL A 101 12.25 -0.90 33.53
N ARG A 102 11.89 -0.54 34.76
CA ARG A 102 12.86 -0.10 35.76
C ARG A 102 13.88 -1.18 36.09
N GLU A 103 13.45 -2.44 36.17
CA GLU A 103 14.36 -3.58 36.38
C GLU A 103 15.31 -3.79 35.17
N ILE A 104 14.84 -3.58 33.94
CA ILE A 104 15.70 -3.59 32.74
C ILE A 104 16.79 -2.52 32.85
N LEU A 105 16.42 -1.29 33.21
CA LEU A 105 17.36 -0.15 33.32
C LEU A 105 18.27 -0.23 34.54
N ALA A 106 17.84 -0.87 35.62
CA ALA A 106 18.64 -1.09 36.82
C ALA A 106 19.59 -2.29 36.69
N SER A 107 19.38 -3.16 35.70
CA SER A 107 20.17 -4.38 35.53
C SER A 107 21.62 -4.08 35.19
N GLU A 108 22.54 -4.50 36.06
CA GLU A 108 23.99 -4.48 35.79
C GLU A 108 24.39 -5.49 34.71
N LYS A 109 23.53 -6.48 34.41
CA LYS A 109 23.81 -7.49 33.40
C LYS A 109 23.65 -6.95 31.98
N LEU A 110 22.77 -5.98 31.77
CA LEU A 110 22.51 -5.34 30.48
C LEU A 110 23.28 -4.02 30.38
N LYS A 111 24.25 -3.94 29.48
CA LYS A 111 24.91 -2.66 29.14
C LYS A 111 23.92 -1.73 28.43
N ASP A 112 24.15 -0.42 28.51
CA ASP A 112 23.23 0.58 27.94
C ASP A 112 22.88 0.34 26.46
N GLY A 113 23.86 -0.01 25.62
CA GLY A 113 23.61 -0.32 24.21
C GLY A 113 22.84 -1.63 23.96
N ASP A 114 22.83 -2.55 24.93
CA ASP A 114 22.15 -3.85 24.84
C ASP A 114 20.71 -3.76 25.37
N ARG A 115 20.42 -2.81 26.28
CA ARG A 115 19.06 -2.57 26.81
C ARG A 115 18.07 -2.22 25.71
N GLY A 116 18.45 -1.31 24.81
CA GLY A 116 17.59 -0.92 23.68
C GLY A 116 17.31 -2.08 22.72
N LYS A 117 18.35 -2.85 22.37
CA LYS A 117 18.21 -4.05 21.52
C LYS A 117 17.32 -5.10 22.15
N PHE A 118 17.45 -5.28 23.46
CA PHE A 118 16.63 -6.20 24.23
C PHE A 118 15.15 -5.77 24.22
N VAL A 119 14.86 -4.49 24.42
CA VAL A 119 13.48 -3.97 24.32
C VAL A 119 12.91 -4.14 22.91
N MET A 120 13.69 -3.84 21.87
CA MET A 120 13.29 -4.09 20.48
C MET A 120 12.97 -5.57 20.24
N PHE A 121 13.78 -6.49 20.78
CA PHE A 121 13.52 -7.92 20.70
C PHE A 121 12.19 -8.30 21.38
N LEU A 122 11.93 -7.79 22.59
CA LEU A 122 10.68 -8.06 23.31
C LEU A 122 9.45 -7.58 22.51
N MET A 123 9.55 -6.39 21.91
CA MET A 123 8.51 -5.81 21.08
C MET A 123 8.25 -6.61 19.80
N ASP A 124 9.29 -7.11 19.15
CA ASP A 124 9.18 -7.78 17.85
C ASP A 124 8.81 -9.27 17.95
N THR A 125 9.26 -9.96 19.01
CA THR A 125 9.10 -11.41 19.13
C THR A 125 8.04 -11.83 20.15
N PRO A 126 8.28 -11.82 21.48
CA PRO A 126 7.30 -12.32 22.44
C PRO A 126 6.01 -11.48 22.45
N LEU A 127 6.10 -10.18 22.20
CA LEU A 127 4.92 -9.30 22.18
C LEU A 127 4.32 -9.12 20.77
N SER A 128 4.77 -9.86 19.76
CA SER A 128 4.30 -9.71 18.37
C SER A 128 2.77 -9.79 18.25
N GLU A 129 2.15 -10.62 19.08
CA GLU A 129 0.70 -10.85 19.09
C GLU A 129 -0.10 -9.86 19.97
N SER A 130 0.60 -9.06 20.79
CA SER A 130 0.01 -8.12 21.75
C SER A 130 0.43 -6.68 21.45
N PRO A 131 -0.05 -6.07 20.34
CA PRO A 131 0.42 -4.78 19.88
C PRO A 131 0.18 -3.65 20.90
N GLY A 132 -0.91 -3.65 21.66
CA GLY A 132 -1.10 -2.66 22.73
C GLY A 132 0.02 -2.70 23.78
N THR A 133 0.48 -3.90 24.14
CA THR A 133 1.60 -4.08 25.08
C THR A 133 2.94 -3.68 24.45
N VAL A 134 3.12 -3.88 23.14
CA VAL A 134 4.31 -3.38 22.41
C VAL A 134 4.46 -1.87 22.58
N PHE A 135 3.38 -1.11 22.32
CA PHE A 135 3.43 0.34 22.45
C PHE A 135 3.50 0.81 23.90
N LEU A 136 2.87 0.09 24.85
CA LEU A 136 3.04 0.38 26.28
C LEU A 136 4.52 0.21 26.71
N LEU A 137 5.17 -0.89 26.32
CA LEU A 137 6.59 -1.12 26.62
C LEU A 137 7.48 -0.04 26.00
N PHE A 138 7.25 0.31 24.72
CA PHE A 138 7.94 1.39 24.04
C PHE A 138 7.82 2.73 24.79
N GLU A 139 6.60 3.11 25.18
CA GLU A 139 6.34 4.36 25.91
C GLU A 139 7.05 4.34 27.27
N LYS A 140 6.85 3.30 28.09
CA LYS A 140 7.46 3.23 29.42
C LYS A 140 8.98 3.19 29.37
N PHE A 141 9.56 2.50 28.40
CA PHE A 141 11.00 2.47 28.23
C PHE A 141 11.58 3.83 27.84
N THR A 142 10.96 4.53 26.90
CA THR A 142 11.42 5.86 26.46
C THR A 142 11.19 6.93 27.53
N GLU A 143 10.05 6.92 28.23
CA GLU A 143 9.74 7.81 29.35
C GLU A 143 10.73 7.66 30.52
N ALA A 144 11.22 6.44 30.76
CA ALA A 144 12.22 6.16 31.77
C ALA A 144 13.67 6.52 31.34
N GLY A 145 13.85 7.15 30.17
CA GLY A 145 15.16 7.56 29.64
C GLY A 145 15.91 6.45 28.89
N GLY A 146 15.25 5.33 28.60
CA GLY A 146 15.80 4.25 27.77
C GLY A 146 16.09 4.72 26.35
N LYS A 147 17.24 4.32 25.81
CA LYS A 147 17.67 4.68 24.45
C LYS A 147 17.36 3.53 23.50
N LEU A 148 16.58 3.82 22.45
CA LEU A 148 16.35 2.92 21.33
C LEU A 148 17.13 3.42 20.11
N ASP A 149 17.63 2.48 19.31
CA ASP A 149 18.24 2.83 18.03
C ASP A 149 17.18 3.42 17.10
N HIS A 150 17.41 4.66 16.66
CA HIS A 150 16.42 5.44 15.92
C HIS A 150 15.97 4.72 14.64
N ARG A 151 16.93 4.18 13.87
CA ARG A 151 16.65 3.47 12.62
C ARG A 151 15.78 2.24 12.85
N SER A 152 16.12 1.44 13.87
CA SER A 152 15.36 0.24 14.23
C SER A 152 13.90 0.57 14.59
N VAL A 153 13.66 1.67 15.30
CA VAL A 153 12.29 2.10 15.67
C VAL A 153 11.53 2.60 14.44
N CYS A 154 12.15 3.38 13.57
CA CYS A 154 11.53 3.87 12.34
C CYS A 154 11.12 2.73 11.39
N GLU A 155 11.90 1.64 11.34
CA GLU A 155 11.57 0.45 10.55
C GLU A 155 10.47 -0.41 11.22
N PHE A 156 10.41 -0.42 12.56
CA PHE A 156 9.49 -1.27 13.33
C PHE A 156 8.08 -0.68 13.53
N ILE A 157 7.98 0.60 13.87
CA ILE A 157 6.70 1.21 14.30
C ILE A 157 5.62 1.19 13.22
N PRO A 158 5.89 1.54 11.94
CA PRO A 158 4.85 1.54 10.90
C PRO A 158 4.15 0.18 10.71
N PRO A 159 4.86 -0.95 10.50
CA PRO A 159 4.20 -2.25 10.35
C PRO A 159 3.53 -2.72 11.65
N ALA A 160 4.09 -2.38 12.82
CA ALA A 160 3.47 -2.69 14.11
C ALA A 160 2.13 -1.94 14.32
N LEU A 161 2.07 -0.66 13.95
CA LEU A 161 0.83 0.15 14.00
C LEU A 161 -0.22 -0.37 13.02
N ALA A 162 0.17 -0.70 11.79
CA ALA A 162 -0.74 -1.28 10.80
C ALA A 162 -1.34 -2.61 11.30
N ARG A 163 -0.50 -3.50 11.86
CA ARG A 163 -0.95 -4.76 12.47
C ARG A 163 -1.85 -4.53 13.70
N TRP A 164 -1.60 -3.50 14.49
CA TRP A 164 -2.51 -3.16 15.58
C TRP A 164 -3.87 -2.74 15.05
N ALA A 165 -3.87 -1.83 14.08
CA ALA A 165 -5.10 -1.31 13.49
C ALA A 165 -5.92 -2.39 12.76
N SER A 166 -5.29 -3.41 12.18
CA SER A 166 -6.04 -4.53 11.58
C SER A 166 -6.74 -5.43 12.61
N ARG A 167 -6.32 -5.42 13.88
CA ARG A 167 -6.90 -6.23 14.96
C ARG A 167 -7.86 -5.44 15.85
N ASP A 168 -7.46 -4.23 16.23
CA ASP A 168 -8.21 -3.35 17.13
C ASP A 168 -8.03 -1.89 16.66
N PRO A 169 -8.74 -1.48 15.60
CA PRO A 169 -8.53 -0.17 14.98
C PRO A 169 -8.88 0.98 15.92
N HIS A 170 -9.86 0.80 16.82
CA HIS A 170 -10.22 1.81 17.83
C HIS A 170 -9.06 2.12 18.77
N LYS A 171 -8.47 1.11 19.40
CA LYS A 171 -7.34 1.35 20.32
C LYS A 171 -6.10 1.88 19.61
N ALA A 172 -5.79 1.38 18.42
CA ALA A 172 -4.66 1.87 17.64
C ALA A 172 -4.83 3.36 17.28
N LEU A 173 -6.02 3.75 16.83
CA LEU A 173 -6.32 5.12 16.46
C LEU A 173 -6.33 6.05 17.68
N ASP A 174 -6.95 5.62 18.80
CA ASP A 174 -6.96 6.38 20.05
C ASP A 174 -5.55 6.59 20.59
N TRP A 175 -4.69 5.58 20.49
CA TRP A 175 -3.28 5.70 20.83
C TRP A 175 -2.59 6.75 19.96
N VAL A 176 -2.69 6.68 18.63
CA VAL A 176 -2.06 7.67 17.75
C VAL A 176 -2.57 9.08 18.03
N LYS A 177 -3.89 9.28 18.18
CA LYS A 177 -4.52 10.58 18.45
C LYS A 177 -4.03 11.22 19.74
N SER A 178 -3.97 10.45 20.81
CA SER A 178 -3.53 10.94 22.13
C SER A 178 -2.01 11.19 22.20
N ARG A 179 -1.25 10.76 21.19
CA ARG A 179 0.21 10.97 21.09
C ARG A 179 0.62 11.77 19.85
N VAL A 180 -0.32 12.46 19.20
CA VAL A 180 -0.01 13.37 18.09
C VAL A 180 1.02 14.39 18.57
N GLY A 181 2.18 14.42 17.91
CA GLY A 181 3.28 15.33 18.23
C GLY A 181 4.19 14.90 19.37
N LYS A 182 3.87 13.85 20.15
CA LYS A 182 4.77 13.31 21.19
C LYS A 182 5.95 12.53 20.59
N TYR A 183 5.69 11.81 19.49
CA TYR A 183 6.67 10.98 18.80
C TYR A 183 6.72 11.28 17.29
N PRO A 184 7.03 12.52 16.87
CA PRO A 184 6.92 12.94 15.47
C PRO A 184 7.85 12.15 14.53
N ASP A 185 9.01 11.74 15.02
CA ASP A 185 9.99 11.02 14.22
C ASP A 185 9.65 9.53 14.03
N TYR A 186 8.77 8.98 14.88
CA TYR A 186 8.38 7.57 14.87
C TYR A 186 6.97 7.35 14.33
N VAL A 187 6.03 8.24 14.70
CA VAL A 187 4.64 8.24 14.21
C VAL A 187 4.53 9.21 13.04
N THR A 188 5.26 8.88 11.97
CA THR A 188 5.35 9.68 10.76
C THR A 188 4.03 9.69 9.99
N SER A 189 3.87 10.62 9.04
CA SER A 189 2.74 10.62 8.11
C SER A 189 2.59 9.30 7.37
N ALA A 190 3.70 8.66 6.99
CA ALA A 190 3.69 7.34 6.35
C ALA A 190 3.14 6.25 7.28
N ALA A 191 3.52 6.26 8.56
CA ALA A 191 3.00 5.31 9.55
C ALA A 191 1.48 5.49 9.76
N LYS A 192 1.03 6.75 9.86
CA LYS A 192 -0.41 7.09 9.98
C LYS A 192 -1.20 6.64 8.74
N CYS A 193 -0.65 6.86 7.55
CA CYS A 193 -1.25 6.39 6.29
C CYS A 193 -1.36 4.86 6.24
N GLY A 194 -0.31 4.13 6.61
CA GLY A 194 -0.35 2.66 6.68
C GLY A 194 -1.39 2.15 7.68
N MET A 195 -1.51 2.81 8.83
CA MET A 195 -2.56 2.53 9.81
C MET A 195 -3.96 2.76 9.21
N LEU A 196 -4.18 3.88 8.51
CA LEU A 196 -5.46 4.17 7.86
C LEU A 196 -5.81 3.14 6.77
N THR A 197 -4.84 2.64 6.01
CA THR A 197 -5.05 1.52 5.09
C THR A 197 -5.59 0.29 5.83
N SER A 198 -5.03 -0.04 7.00
CA SER A 198 -5.51 -1.17 7.82
C SER A 198 -6.91 -0.93 8.39
N VAL A 199 -7.20 0.27 8.91
CA VAL A 199 -8.55 0.64 9.40
C VAL A 199 -9.58 0.53 8.29
N ALA A 200 -9.24 1.02 7.09
CA ALA A 200 -10.12 0.99 5.93
C ALA A 200 -10.41 -0.43 5.43
N GLY A 201 -9.59 -1.44 5.78
CA GLY A 201 -9.90 -2.84 5.48
C GLY A 201 -11.17 -3.34 6.20
N SER A 202 -11.55 -2.71 7.31
CA SER A 202 -12.73 -3.06 8.11
C SER A 202 -13.83 -1.99 8.06
N ASP A 203 -13.47 -0.71 8.23
CA ASP A 203 -14.40 0.42 8.18
C ASP A 203 -13.79 1.60 7.38
N PRO A 204 -13.99 1.60 6.03
CA PRO A 204 -13.47 2.67 5.18
C PRO A 204 -14.06 4.05 5.49
N ALA A 205 -15.35 4.11 5.83
CA ALA A 205 -16.03 5.37 6.10
C ALA A 205 -15.46 6.04 7.33
N TRP A 206 -15.13 5.25 8.36
CA TRP A 206 -14.45 5.75 9.53
C TRP A 206 -13.02 6.19 9.23
N ALA A 207 -12.24 5.41 8.47
CA ALA A 207 -10.88 5.81 8.07
C ALA A 207 -10.85 7.20 7.40
N PHE A 208 -11.78 7.48 6.48
CA PHE A 208 -11.90 8.80 5.84
C PHE A 208 -12.25 9.94 6.81
N ARG A 209 -13.12 9.69 7.81
CA ARG A 209 -13.46 10.69 8.84
C ARG A 209 -12.26 11.06 9.70
N GLU A 210 -11.33 10.13 9.88
CA GLU A 210 -10.20 10.27 10.80
C GLU A 210 -8.97 10.97 10.21
N ILE A 211 -8.97 11.23 8.90
CA ILE A 211 -7.86 11.92 8.22
C ILE A 211 -7.50 13.24 8.92
N GLY A 212 -8.50 14.07 9.22
CA GLY A 212 -8.30 15.37 9.86
C GLY A 212 -7.80 15.28 11.30
N ALA A 213 -8.15 14.23 12.03
CA ALA A 213 -7.79 14.05 13.43
C ALA A 213 -6.34 13.55 13.63
N LEU A 214 -5.73 12.99 12.58
CA LEU A 214 -4.40 12.39 12.67
C LEU A 214 -3.25 13.38 12.40
N GLY A 215 -3.53 14.61 12.00
CA GLY A 215 -2.51 15.62 11.68
C GLY A 215 -1.55 15.12 10.59
N ILE A 216 -2.10 14.57 9.50
CA ILE A 216 -1.35 14.18 8.31
C ILE A 216 -1.14 15.45 7.48
N GLY A 217 0.11 15.76 7.12
CA GLY A 217 0.45 17.02 6.45
C GLY A 217 -0.27 17.21 5.11
N GLU A 218 -0.43 16.14 4.35
CA GLU A 218 -1.13 16.13 3.06
C GLU A 218 -2.33 15.17 3.11
N PRO A 219 -3.58 15.67 3.19
CA PRO A 219 -4.77 14.83 3.22
C PRO A 219 -4.88 13.87 2.03
N LEU A 220 -4.37 14.28 0.86
CA LEU A 220 -4.37 13.44 -0.35
C LEU A 220 -3.56 12.15 -0.17
N ASP A 221 -2.49 12.16 0.63
CA ASP A 221 -1.71 10.94 0.89
C ASP A 221 -2.48 9.95 1.75
N ALA A 222 -3.27 10.43 2.70
CA ALA A 222 -4.18 9.61 3.49
C ALA A 222 -5.27 8.99 2.60
N MET A 223 -5.86 9.78 1.70
CA MET A 223 -6.86 9.27 0.75
C MET A 223 -6.28 8.19 -0.16
N ARG A 224 -5.10 8.42 -0.75
CA ARG A 224 -4.40 7.41 -1.57
C ARG A 224 -4.09 6.14 -0.78
N ALA A 225 -3.72 6.27 0.49
CA ALA A 225 -3.45 5.12 1.35
C ALA A 225 -4.73 4.31 1.65
N ILE A 226 -5.84 4.99 1.95
CA ILE A 226 -7.14 4.35 2.17
C ILE A 226 -7.60 3.62 0.90
N MET A 227 -7.39 4.19 -0.29
CA MET A 227 -7.76 3.55 -1.57
C MET A 227 -7.00 2.24 -1.87
N ARG A 228 -5.92 1.93 -1.14
CA ARG A 228 -5.20 0.65 -1.27
C ARG A 228 -5.77 -0.44 -0.36
N ALA A 229 -6.74 -0.13 0.49
CA ALA A 229 -7.32 -1.06 1.42
C ALA A 229 -8.25 -2.09 0.75
N GLY A 230 -8.43 -3.24 1.40
CA GLY A 230 -9.32 -4.30 0.98
C GLY A 230 -8.64 -5.35 0.09
N ASP A 231 -8.76 -6.59 0.52
CA ASP A 231 -8.25 -7.77 -0.20
C ASP A 231 -9.33 -8.39 -1.08
N THR A 232 -10.62 -8.14 -0.76
CA THR A 232 -11.76 -8.64 -1.53
C THR A 232 -12.41 -7.55 -2.38
N ARG A 233 -13.24 -7.99 -3.35
CA ARG A 233 -14.03 -7.11 -4.20
C ARG A 233 -15.04 -6.30 -3.37
N GLU A 234 -15.68 -6.93 -2.42
CA GLU A 234 -16.69 -6.31 -1.56
C GLU A 234 -16.06 -5.20 -0.71
N GLN A 235 -14.88 -5.46 -0.14
CA GLN A 235 -14.13 -4.47 0.66
C GLN A 235 -13.73 -3.26 -0.17
N ARG A 236 -13.14 -3.47 -1.35
CA ARG A 236 -12.71 -2.37 -2.22
C ARG A 236 -13.89 -1.56 -2.79
N LEU A 237 -15.05 -2.20 -3.04
CA LEU A 237 -16.29 -1.47 -3.39
C LEU A 237 -16.79 -0.62 -2.20
N SER A 238 -16.67 -1.14 -0.97
CA SER A 238 -16.97 -0.38 0.25
C SER A 238 -16.04 0.84 0.40
N VAL A 239 -14.74 0.67 0.11
CA VAL A 239 -13.76 1.78 0.09
C VAL A 239 -14.15 2.85 -0.93
N LEU A 240 -14.55 2.45 -2.15
CA LEU A 240 -15.01 3.38 -3.17
C LEU A 240 -16.30 4.13 -2.75
N ALA A 241 -17.26 3.43 -2.15
CA ALA A 241 -18.47 4.06 -1.64
C ALA A 241 -18.17 5.08 -0.53
N ALA A 242 -17.25 4.74 0.38
CA ALA A 242 -16.79 5.65 1.42
C ALA A 242 -16.04 6.87 0.86
N LEU A 243 -15.24 6.70 -0.21
CA LEU A 243 -14.61 7.81 -0.92
C LEU A 243 -15.67 8.78 -1.46
N ARG A 244 -16.71 8.26 -2.14
CA ARG A 244 -17.82 9.08 -2.67
C ARG A 244 -18.50 9.88 -1.58
N ALA A 245 -18.80 9.23 -0.46
CA ALA A 245 -19.39 9.91 0.70
C ALA A 245 -18.47 10.99 1.28
N HIS A 246 -17.17 10.71 1.40
CA HIS A 246 -16.19 11.66 1.92
C HIS A 246 -16.00 12.87 0.98
N VAL A 247 -15.84 12.65 -0.31
CA VAL A 247 -15.67 13.74 -1.28
C VAL A 247 -16.91 14.64 -1.31
N ALA A 248 -18.11 14.07 -1.14
CA ALA A 248 -19.35 14.85 -1.06
C ALA A 248 -19.38 15.85 0.11
N THR A 249 -18.62 15.62 1.19
CA THR A 249 -18.55 16.54 2.35
C THR A 249 -17.51 17.66 2.20
N LEU A 250 -16.65 17.61 1.18
CA LEU A 250 -15.63 18.63 0.97
C LEU A 250 -16.29 19.96 0.52
N PRO A 251 -15.80 21.12 0.99
CA PRO A 251 -16.50 22.39 0.83
C PRO A 251 -16.38 23.01 -0.58
N ASP A 252 -15.35 22.63 -1.34
CA ASP A 252 -14.95 23.30 -2.58
C ASP A 252 -14.94 22.32 -3.76
N GLU A 253 -15.56 22.69 -4.89
CA GLU A 253 -15.66 21.83 -6.09
C GLU A 253 -14.30 21.52 -6.74
N ARG A 254 -13.34 22.45 -6.69
CA ARG A 254 -11.98 22.18 -7.17
C ARG A 254 -11.30 21.15 -6.28
N VAL A 255 -11.41 21.29 -4.95
CA VAL A 255 -10.84 20.33 -3.99
C VAL A 255 -11.51 18.97 -4.11
N LYS A 256 -12.82 18.91 -4.36
CA LYS A 256 -13.54 17.66 -4.67
C LYS A 256 -12.95 16.98 -5.89
N ASN A 257 -12.82 17.72 -7.00
CA ASN A 257 -12.30 17.19 -8.27
C ASN A 257 -10.85 16.72 -8.16
N GLU A 258 -9.99 17.46 -7.45
CA GLU A 258 -8.59 17.10 -7.22
C GLU A 258 -8.48 15.84 -6.33
N SER A 259 -9.19 15.83 -5.20
CA SER A 259 -9.23 14.69 -4.27
C SER A 259 -9.75 13.43 -4.93
N TRP A 260 -10.82 13.58 -5.70
CA TRP A 260 -11.42 12.50 -6.47
C TRP A 260 -10.43 11.90 -7.48
N ARG A 261 -9.84 12.74 -8.34
CA ARG A 261 -8.88 12.28 -9.36
C ARG A 261 -7.67 11.59 -8.75
N ALA A 262 -7.13 12.12 -7.65
CA ALA A 262 -5.99 11.51 -6.98
C ALA A 262 -6.32 10.14 -6.37
N ALA A 263 -7.48 10.01 -5.73
CA ALA A 263 -7.91 8.78 -5.10
C ALA A 263 -8.22 7.68 -6.13
N ILE A 264 -8.98 8.00 -7.18
CA ILE A 264 -9.30 7.05 -8.25
C ILE A 264 -8.05 6.67 -9.06
N GLY A 265 -7.13 7.62 -9.30
CA GLY A 265 -5.86 7.30 -9.94
C GLY A 265 -5.04 6.28 -9.15
N SER A 266 -5.06 6.35 -7.80
CA SER A 266 -4.40 5.35 -6.95
C SER A 266 -5.09 3.99 -6.98
N LEU A 267 -6.42 3.96 -7.11
CA LEU A 267 -7.16 2.72 -7.29
C LEU A 267 -6.81 2.07 -8.64
N ALA A 268 -6.76 2.85 -9.71
CA ALA A 268 -6.34 2.38 -11.03
C ALA A 268 -4.94 1.76 -10.97
N ALA A 269 -3.95 2.43 -10.37
CA ALA A 269 -2.60 1.91 -10.23
C ALA A 269 -2.54 0.58 -9.47
N SER A 270 -3.38 0.40 -8.43
CA SER A 270 -3.43 -0.87 -7.69
C SER A 270 -4.03 -2.00 -8.54
N THR A 271 -5.00 -1.70 -9.42
CA THR A 271 -5.62 -2.71 -10.31
C THR A 271 -4.70 -3.16 -11.45
N VAL A 272 -3.85 -2.27 -11.98
CA VAL A 272 -2.89 -2.61 -13.05
C VAL A 272 -1.93 -3.73 -12.61
N SER A 273 -1.59 -3.79 -11.31
CA SER A 273 -0.76 -4.87 -10.76
C SER A 273 -1.39 -6.26 -10.92
N GLY A 274 -2.73 -6.35 -10.90
CA GLY A 274 -3.52 -7.56 -11.09
C GLY A 274 -3.90 -7.86 -12.55
N GLY A 275 -3.46 -7.04 -13.51
CA GLY A 275 -3.71 -7.21 -14.94
C GLY A 275 -5.10 -6.76 -15.42
N GLU A 276 -5.30 -6.86 -16.73
CA GLU A 276 -6.50 -6.36 -17.45
C GLU A 276 -7.81 -7.01 -16.97
N ALA A 277 -7.80 -8.32 -16.70
CA ALA A 277 -8.97 -9.04 -16.23
C ALA A 277 -9.48 -8.50 -14.88
N SER A 278 -8.55 -8.14 -13.99
CA SER A 278 -8.89 -7.51 -12.71
C SER A 278 -9.52 -6.15 -12.95
N ALA A 279 -8.91 -5.29 -13.78
CA ALA A 279 -9.45 -3.97 -14.09
C ALA A 279 -10.83 -4.03 -14.77
N ARG A 280 -11.07 -4.97 -15.69
CA ARG A 280 -12.38 -5.20 -16.34
C ARG A 280 -13.47 -5.48 -15.30
N GLN A 281 -13.20 -6.41 -14.40
CA GLN A 281 -14.14 -6.76 -13.33
C GLN A 281 -14.39 -5.56 -12.41
N TRP A 282 -13.37 -4.77 -12.13
CA TRP A 282 -13.46 -3.55 -11.31
C TRP A 282 -14.37 -2.50 -11.92
N ILE A 283 -14.11 -2.10 -13.18
CA ILE A 283 -14.92 -1.08 -13.86
C ILE A 283 -16.38 -1.50 -13.91
N ALA A 284 -16.67 -2.75 -14.29
CA ALA A 284 -18.04 -3.25 -14.38
C ALA A 284 -18.79 -3.22 -13.03
N SER A 285 -18.06 -3.34 -11.91
CA SER A 285 -18.63 -3.38 -10.57
C SER A 285 -18.81 -2.01 -9.93
N ALA A 286 -17.92 -1.08 -10.27
CA ALA A 286 -17.80 0.17 -9.57
C ALA A 286 -18.92 1.17 -9.91
N GLY A 287 -19.58 0.99 -11.05
CA GLY A 287 -20.61 1.90 -11.55
C GLY A 287 -20.05 3.30 -11.72
N PHE A 288 -18.92 3.42 -12.45
CA PHE A 288 -18.21 4.68 -12.57
C PHE A 288 -19.04 5.74 -13.29
N SER A 289 -19.07 6.97 -12.74
CA SER A 289 -19.52 8.14 -13.50
C SER A 289 -18.50 8.47 -14.60
N PRO A 290 -18.89 9.22 -15.65
CA PRO A 290 -17.98 9.71 -16.68
C PRO A 290 -16.64 10.27 -16.17
N MET A 291 -16.71 11.08 -15.11
CA MET A 291 -15.53 11.69 -14.50
C MET A 291 -14.67 10.67 -13.75
N GLU A 292 -15.29 9.67 -13.12
CA GLU A 292 -14.58 8.61 -12.42
C GLU A 292 -13.88 7.68 -13.42
N ALA A 293 -14.52 7.39 -14.56
CA ALA A 293 -13.93 6.62 -15.65
C ALA A 293 -12.71 7.32 -16.25
N ASP A 294 -12.79 8.64 -16.50
CA ASP A 294 -11.65 9.42 -17.00
C ASP A 294 -10.49 9.46 -15.99
N ALA A 295 -10.78 9.67 -14.70
CA ALA A 295 -9.76 9.63 -13.65
C ALA A 295 -9.11 8.24 -13.50
N PHE A 296 -9.89 7.17 -13.66
CA PHE A 296 -9.41 5.79 -13.63
C PHE A 296 -8.49 5.52 -14.83
N ALA A 297 -8.91 5.94 -16.03
CA ALA A 297 -8.10 5.87 -17.24
C ALA A 297 -6.79 6.66 -17.08
N ALA A 298 -6.83 7.87 -16.52
CA ALA A 298 -5.64 8.68 -16.25
C ALA A 298 -4.69 8.00 -15.25
N GLY A 299 -5.22 7.26 -14.27
CA GLY A 299 -4.42 6.46 -13.35
C GLY A 299 -3.72 5.29 -14.05
N ILE A 300 -4.40 4.61 -14.98
CA ILE A 300 -3.79 3.56 -15.81
C ILE A 300 -2.69 4.13 -16.69
N ALA A 301 -2.94 5.26 -17.36
CA ALA A 301 -1.96 5.92 -18.24
C ALA A 301 -0.66 6.32 -17.51
N LYS A 302 -0.75 6.63 -16.21
CA LYS A 302 0.40 6.97 -15.35
C LYS A 302 1.06 5.77 -14.68
N SER A 303 0.48 4.58 -14.82
CA SER A 303 1.01 3.36 -14.21
C SER A 303 2.15 2.81 -15.04
N THR A 304 3.14 2.21 -14.37
CA THR A 304 4.22 1.50 -15.06
C THR A 304 3.66 0.21 -15.67
N LEU A 305 3.42 0.20 -16.97
CA LEU A 305 3.05 -0.99 -17.73
C LEU A 305 4.28 -1.89 -17.88
N ARG A 306 4.10 -3.22 -17.83
CA ARG A 306 5.21 -4.18 -17.79
C ARG A 306 5.92 -4.31 -19.13
N SER A 307 5.21 -4.02 -20.22
CA SER A 307 5.76 -4.09 -21.57
C SER A 307 5.06 -3.11 -22.52
N PRO A 308 5.75 -2.63 -23.58
CA PRO A 308 5.14 -1.73 -24.57
C PRO A 308 3.89 -2.33 -25.24
N ASP A 309 3.84 -3.65 -25.48
CA ASP A 309 2.68 -4.34 -26.05
C ASP A 309 1.45 -4.37 -25.13
N GLU A 310 1.62 -4.20 -23.81
CA GLU A 310 0.50 -4.02 -22.88
C GLU A 310 -0.26 -2.71 -23.17
N THR A 311 0.41 -1.67 -23.65
CA THR A 311 -0.19 -0.35 -23.87
C THR A 311 -1.36 -0.43 -24.85
N GLY A 312 -1.17 -1.11 -25.99
CA GLY A 312 -2.23 -1.28 -26.98
C GLY A 312 -3.46 -2.02 -26.45
N ARG A 313 -3.24 -3.03 -25.59
CA ARG A 313 -4.34 -3.75 -24.92
C ARG A 313 -5.09 -2.85 -23.94
N TRP A 314 -4.37 -2.05 -23.15
CA TRP A 314 -4.99 -1.10 -22.23
C TRP A 314 -5.74 0.02 -22.95
N ILE A 315 -5.23 0.53 -24.07
CA ILE A 315 -5.94 1.52 -24.90
C ILE A 315 -7.26 0.93 -25.43
N ALA A 316 -7.22 -0.28 -25.98
CA ALA A 316 -8.42 -0.97 -26.47
C ALA A 316 -9.42 -1.23 -25.34
N PHE A 317 -8.94 -1.67 -24.17
CA PHE A 317 -9.77 -1.87 -22.99
C PHE A 317 -10.45 -0.57 -22.53
N LEU A 318 -9.73 0.56 -22.47
CA LEU A 318 -10.30 1.84 -22.06
C LEU A 318 -11.32 2.38 -23.06
N ALA A 319 -11.16 2.07 -24.34
CA ALA A 319 -12.14 2.36 -25.38
C ALA A 319 -13.47 1.63 -25.12
N ASP A 320 -13.40 0.33 -24.82
CA ASP A 320 -14.57 -0.50 -24.53
C ASP A 320 -15.24 -0.13 -23.20
N ALA A 321 -14.44 0.28 -22.20
CA ALA A 321 -14.89 0.59 -20.85
C ALA A 321 -15.53 1.98 -20.68
N GLY A 322 -15.27 2.93 -21.58
CA GLY A 322 -15.59 4.36 -21.40
C GLY A 322 -17.07 4.75 -21.40
N GLY A 323 -18.00 3.85 -21.74
CA GLY A 323 -19.43 4.18 -21.79
C GLY A 323 -19.71 5.41 -22.68
N GLU A 324 -20.50 6.37 -22.20
CA GLU A 324 -20.82 7.62 -22.93
C GLU A 324 -19.63 8.59 -23.07
N THR A 325 -18.57 8.44 -22.27
CA THR A 325 -17.41 9.33 -22.25
C THR A 325 -16.09 8.61 -22.53
N PHE A 326 -15.54 8.89 -23.69
CA PHE A 326 -14.26 8.34 -24.11
C PHE A 326 -13.07 9.09 -23.46
N PRO A 327 -12.14 8.41 -22.75
CA PRO A 327 -10.99 9.02 -22.06
C PRO A 327 -9.91 9.47 -23.05
N THR A 328 -10.18 10.58 -23.73
CA THR A 328 -9.35 11.08 -24.84
C THR A 328 -7.93 11.43 -24.39
N GLN A 329 -7.81 12.12 -23.25
CA GLN A 329 -6.52 12.59 -22.76
C GLN A 329 -5.64 11.43 -22.25
N PRO A 330 -6.14 10.49 -21.42
CA PRO A 330 -5.36 9.31 -21.04
C PRO A 330 -4.90 8.46 -22.23
N VAL A 331 -5.77 8.20 -23.22
CA VAL A 331 -5.37 7.43 -24.42
C VAL A 331 -4.30 8.15 -25.23
N ARG A 332 -4.40 9.47 -25.36
CA ARG A 332 -3.37 10.29 -26.01
C ARG A 332 -2.04 10.14 -25.28
N GLU A 333 -2.01 10.34 -23.97
CA GLU A 333 -0.79 10.24 -23.15
C GLU A 333 -0.13 8.86 -23.25
N MET A 334 -0.93 7.78 -23.21
CA MET A 334 -0.45 6.42 -23.40
C MET A 334 0.22 6.22 -24.76
N MET A 335 -0.41 6.69 -25.83
CA MET A 335 0.13 6.54 -27.18
C MET A 335 1.37 7.43 -27.41
N GLU A 336 1.39 8.65 -26.87
CA GLU A 336 2.57 9.52 -26.93
C GLU A 336 3.78 8.87 -26.23
N ASN A 337 3.59 8.33 -25.04
CA ASN A 337 4.66 7.66 -24.29
C ASN A 337 5.13 6.39 -25.00
N TRP A 338 4.20 5.55 -25.47
CA TRP A 338 4.54 4.36 -26.21
C TRP A 338 5.27 4.67 -27.52
N THR A 339 4.89 5.73 -28.22
CA THR A 339 5.57 6.16 -29.45
C THR A 339 7.00 6.65 -29.18
N LYS A 340 7.22 7.35 -28.06
CA LYS A 340 8.56 7.78 -27.64
C LYS A 340 9.45 6.60 -27.27
N ASP A 341 8.88 5.57 -26.64
CA ASP A 341 9.61 4.39 -26.19
C ASP A 341 9.87 3.39 -27.34
N ASP A 342 8.85 3.09 -28.14
CA ASP A 342 8.90 2.16 -29.28
C ASP A 342 7.87 2.52 -30.37
N TYR A 343 8.22 3.50 -31.21
CA TYR A 343 7.38 3.93 -32.34
C TYR A 343 7.04 2.79 -33.31
N ARG A 344 7.89 1.76 -33.45
CA ARG A 344 7.63 0.65 -34.39
C ARG A 344 6.51 -0.23 -33.87
N ALA A 345 6.56 -0.61 -32.59
CA ALA A 345 5.49 -1.38 -31.95
C ALA A 345 4.17 -0.59 -31.92
N ALA A 346 4.22 0.70 -31.57
CA ALA A 346 3.04 1.57 -31.56
C ALA A 346 2.40 1.67 -32.96
N GLY A 347 3.21 1.89 -34.00
CA GLY A 347 2.74 1.93 -35.39
C GLY A 347 2.17 0.59 -35.86
N GLN A 348 2.79 -0.54 -35.50
CA GLN A 348 2.26 -1.87 -35.82
C GLN A 348 0.89 -2.10 -35.18
N TRP A 349 0.73 -1.73 -33.90
CA TRP A 349 -0.57 -1.84 -33.23
C TRP A 349 -1.64 -1.00 -33.94
N LEU A 350 -1.33 0.24 -34.34
CA LEU A 350 -2.26 1.10 -35.08
C LEU A 350 -2.78 0.46 -36.38
N THR A 351 -1.99 -0.38 -37.06
CA THR A 351 -2.46 -1.06 -38.28
C THR A 351 -3.48 -2.17 -38.02
N THR A 352 -3.52 -2.71 -36.80
CA THR A 352 -4.40 -3.83 -36.41
C THR A 352 -5.51 -3.41 -35.45
N ALA A 353 -5.43 -2.20 -34.89
CA ALA A 353 -6.45 -1.64 -34.03
C ALA A 353 -7.80 -1.49 -34.75
N LYS A 354 -8.88 -1.73 -34.00
CA LYS A 354 -10.27 -1.54 -34.44
C LYS A 354 -10.49 -0.09 -34.85
N ASP A 355 -11.23 0.13 -35.94
CA ASP A 355 -11.57 1.48 -36.40
C ASP A 355 -12.64 2.10 -35.50
N ASP A 356 -12.18 2.76 -34.44
CA ASP A 356 -13.01 3.48 -33.47
C ASP A 356 -12.33 4.78 -32.99
N ARG A 357 -13.02 5.49 -32.10
CA ARG A 357 -12.55 6.76 -31.53
C ARG A 357 -11.21 6.63 -30.79
N ALA A 358 -10.88 5.45 -30.25
CA ALA A 358 -9.62 5.22 -29.58
C ALA A 358 -8.46 5.14 -30.57
N LYS A 359 -8.66 4.41 -31.68
CA LYS A 359 -7.70 4.41 -32.79
C LYS A 359 -7.51 5.80 -33.36
N GLU A 360 -8.57 6.56 -33.62
CA GLU A 360 -8.45 7.95 -34.12
C GLU A 360 -7.62 8.83 -33.18
N THR A 361 -7.87 8.74 -31.88
CA THR A 361 -7.13 9.49 -30.86
C THR A 361 -5.66 9.07 -30.82
N ALA A 362 -5.40 7.77 -30.94
CA ALA A 362 -4.07 7.21 -30.94
C ALA A 362 -3.29 7.55 -32.23
N VAL A 363 -3.91 7.50 -33.41
CA VAL A 363 -3.29 7.95 -34.67
C VAL A 363 -2.85 9.40 -34.58
N ARG A 364 -3.71 10.28 -34.06
CA ARG A 364 -3.35 11.68 -33.83
C ARG A 364 -2.15 11.81 -32.90
N ALA A 365 -2.19 11.16 -31.75
CA ALA A 365 -1.09 11.18 -30.77
C ALA A 365 0.23 10.68 -31.36
N TYR A 366 0.18 9.58 -32.13
CA TYR A 366 1.32 9.00 -32.82
C TYR A 366 1.90 9.98 -33.85
N ALA A 367 1.06 10.49 -34.75
CA ALA A 367 1.46 11.44 -35.80
C ALA A 367 2.08 12.71 -35.20
N GLU A 368 1.46 13.29 -34.18
CA GLU A 368 2.00 14.46 -33.46
C GLU A 368 3.35 14.16 -32.79
N THR A 369 3.53 12.95 -32.25
CA THR A 369 4.78 12.55 -31.57
C THR A 369 5.92 12.32 -32.55
N VAL A 370 5.68 11.67 -33.69
CA VAL A 370 6.72 11.38 -34.68
C VAL A 370 7.06 12.58 -35.57
N ALA A 371 6.20 13.60 -35.65
CA ALA A 371 6.39 14.78 -36.49
C ALA A 371 7.76 15.46 -36.31
N LYS A 372 8.29 15.48 -35.10
CA LYS A 372 9.59 16.10 -34.78
C LYS A 372 10.80 15.34 -35.33
N TYR A 373 10.61 14.10 -35.76
CA TYR A 373 11.68 13.19 -36.18
C TYR A 373 11.50 12.74 -37.63
N ASP A 374 10.26 12.47 -38.02
CA ASP A 374 9.87 12.03 -39.36
C ASP A 374 8.52 12.67 -39.75
N PRO A 375 8.54 13.93 -40.24
CA PRO A 375 7.35 14.63 -40.67
C PRO A 375 6.59 13.95 -41.81
N ALA A 376 7.30 13.21 -42.68
CA ALA A 376 6.69 12.51 -43.79
C ALA A 376 5.85 11.33 -43.30
N THR A 377 6.37 10.53 -42.36
CA THR A 377 5.60 9.48 -41.69
C THR A 377 4.44 10.08 -40.88
N ALA A 378 4.63 11.22 -40.20
CA ALA A 378 3.55 11.91 -39.49
C ALA A 378 2.40 12.33 -40.44
N GLU A 379 2.73 12.88 -41.61
CA GLU A 379 1.76 13.24 -42.66
C GLU A 379 0.98 12.00 -43.13
N GLN A 380 1.67 10.88 -43.39
CA GLN A 380 1.03 9.63 -43.82
C GLN A 380 0.03 9.11 -42.78
N TRP A 381 0.37 9.12 -41.50
CA TRP A 381 -0.54 8.73 -40.42
C TRP A 381 -1.70 9.72 -40.25
N ALA A 382 -1.45 11.02 -40.32
CA ALA A 382 -2.52 12.01 -40.24
C ALA A 382 -3.53 11.87 -41.39
N LEU A 383 -3.10 11.44 -42.58
CA LEU A 383 -3.97 11.15 -43.71
C LEU A 383 -4.90 9.95 -43.50
N THR A 384 -4.58 9.02 -42.58
CA THR A 384 -5.49 7.91 -42.25
C THR A 384 -6.67 8.35 -41.37
N LEU A 385 -6.64 9.58 -40.82
CA LEU A 385 -7.78 10.14 -40.10
C LEU A 385 -8.91 10.52 -41.09
N PRO A 386 -10.19 10.38 -40.69
CA PRO A 386 -11.30 10.90 -41.46
C PRO A 386 -11.16 12.40 -41.75
N ALA A 387 -11.71 12.83 -42.89
CA ALA A 387 -11.73 14.26 -43.22
C ALA A 387 -12.56 15.03 -42.18
N GLY A 388 -11.99 16.10 -41.62
CA GLY A 388 -12.67 16.92 -40.62
C GLY A 388 -11.69 17.66 -39.71
N GLU A 389 -12.25 18.23 -38.65
CA GLU A 389 -11.51 19.08 -37.70
C GLU A 389 -10.32 18.37 -37.05
N ALA A 390 -10.50 17.10 -36.65
CA ALA A 390 -9.43 16.33 -36.01
C ALA A 390 -8.19 16.17 -36.91
N ARG A 391 -8.38 15.89 -38.21
CA ARG A 391 -7.29 15.77 -39.17
C ARG A 391 -6.62 17.12 -39.42
N THR A 392 -7.40 18.19 -39.61
CA THR A 392 -6.86 19.54 -39.78
C THR A 392 -6.05 19.99 -38.57
N ALA A 393 -6.55 19.75 -37.35
CA ALA A 393 -5.82 20.06 -36.12
C ALA A 393 -4.50 19.26 -36.01
N THR A 394 -4.50 18.00 -36.44
CA THR A 394 -3.29 17.15 -36.48
C THR A 394 -2.26 17.73 -37.46
N PHE A 395 -2.68 18.12 -38.66
CA PHE A 395 -1.78 18.78 -39.63
C PHE A 395 -1.23 20.10 -39.11
N SER A 396 -2.04 20.93 -38.44
CA SER A 396 -1.56 22.16 -37.80
C SER A 396 -0.46 21.87 -36.79
N ARG A 397 -0.64 20.80 -36.00
CA ARG A 397 0.35 20.39 -35.00
C ARG A 397 1.64 19.88 -35.64
N ILE A 398 1.54 19.04 -36.67
CA ILE A 398 2.70 18.57 -37.45
C ILE A 398 3.48 19.75 -38.04
N HIS A 399 2.80 20.72 -38.65
CA HIS A 399 3.45 21.92 -39.18
C HIS A 399 4.16 22.73 -38.09
N SER A 400 3.51 22.88 -36.92
CA SER A 400 4.10 23.58 -35.78
C SER A 400 5.34 22.86 -35.23
N ASP A 401 5.28 21.54 -35.15
CA ASP A 401 6.35 20.68 -34.60
C ASP A 401 7.41 20.29 -35.66
N TRP A 402 7.32 20.83 -36.88
CA TRP A 402 8.24 20.51 -37.98
C TRP A 402 9.70 20.87 -37.63
N PRO A 403 10.68 19.99 -37.94
CA PRO A 403 12.09 20.24 -37.66
C PRO A 403 12.60 21.56 -38.24
N GLU A 404 13.29 22.36 -37.41
CA GLU A 404 13.81 23.68 -37.82
C GLU A 404 14.85 23.61 -38.95
N ASN A 405 15.53 22.47 -39.09
CA ASN A 405 16.54 22.22 -40.12
C ASN A 405 15.95 21.80 -41.48
N ASP A 406 14.63 21.66 -41.60
CA ASP A 406 13.94 21.28 -42.84
C ASP A 406 12.91 22.35 -43.27
N ALA A 407 13.41 23.56 -43.55
CA ALA A 407 12.57 24.66 -43.99
C ALA A 407 11.86 24.38 -45.34
N ALA A 408 12.53 23.69 -46.26
CA ALA A 408 11.96 23.35 -47.57
C ALA A 408 10.81 22.34 -47.45
N GLY A 409 10.98 21.29 -46.63
CA GLY A 409 9.91 20.34 -46.34
C GLY A 409 8.72 21.00 -45.65
N LYS A 410 8.98 21.88 -44.67
CA LYS A 410 7.94 22.65 -43.96
C LYS A 410 7.11 23.50 -44.93
N ALA A 411 7.77 24.23 -45.82
CA ALA A 411 7.10 25.06 -46.83
C ALA A 411 6.28 24.22 -47.80
N GLY A 412 6.82 23.09 -48.27
CA GLY A 412 6.08 22.17 -49.14
C GLY A 412 4.86 21.56 -48.45
N PHE A 413 4.97 21.22 -47.15
CA PHE A 413 3.83 20.76 -46.36
C PHE A 413 2.76 21.85 -46.20
N ALA A 414 3.20 23.08 -45.91
CA ALA A 414 2.31 24.24 -45.78
C ALA A 414 1.49 24.47 -47.05
N GLU A 415 2.14 24.40 -48.23
CA GLU A 415 1.47 24.52 -49.53
C GLU A 415 0.45 23.40 -49.76
N ARG A 416 0.81 22.13 -49.50
CA ARG A 416 -0.09 20.98 -49.71
C ARG A 416 -1.36 21.03 -48.86
N HIS A 417 -1.25 21.53 -47.63
CA HIS A 417 -2.34 21.48 -46.64
C HIS A 417 -2.95 22.84 -46.31
N GLY A 418 -2.51 23.91 -46.97
CA GLY A 418 -3.09 25.25 -46.86
C GLY A 418 -2.72 26.01 -45.58
N PHE A 419 -1.54 25.77 -45.01
CA PHE A 419 -0.99 26.61 -43.95
C PHE A 419 -0.36 27.87 -44.56
N ARG A 420 -0.69 29.05 -44.01
CA ARG A 420 -0.19 30.34 -44.49
C ARG A 420 0.94 30.87 -43.63
#